data_AF-A0A1C3KZI4-F1
#
_entry.id   AF-A0A1C3KZI4-F1
#
_cell.length_a   1.000
_cell.length_b   1.000
_cell.length_c   1.000
_cell.angle_alpha   90.00
_cell.angle_beta   90.00
_cell.angle_gamma   90.00
#
_symmetry.space_group_name_H-M   'P 1'
#
loop_
_entity.id
_entity.type
_entity.pdbx_description
1 polymer ?
#
loop_
_entity_poly.entity_id
_entity_poly.type
_entity_poly.pdbx_seq_one_letter_code
_entity_poly.pdbx_strand_id
1 'polypeptide(L)'
;MDFHLGNKYYRSYVSENNSTEENDILEVINNVSLKTRKDLVDRILKKRRNEENDKLLRNEMENKKECDNMKKNNKKYNDTNKNNMYVEYDEKTTKAMELAMYESLGRVMGMCVCIASALNICFNPIIWKKICGMPLELQDLCDYDFVAVEMLKTLKMLCDERTNGWNVELKQSLGDMTFLTEDSGGNSIELIRNGVNVPINFDNLELFIRLMTRCKMNESSKGIRYLLKGFSSVIPLGRLRLLYEFTNVEHMVCGEREINLDVLKAHTWSNDLKIKHKLFTVLEEFTNEQLQSFLRFVSGRSRLPTTKNDWYMIIDVDNGNHNFSQIDQRLPTAVTCGFRLLLPQYSTLEILKERLLYAIKNCTAIDLDTFVVHDQMQLMYEE
;
A
#
# COMPACT_ATOMS: atom_id res chain seq x y z
N MET A 1 -23.37 42.36 -38.30
CA MET A 1 -22.54 41.15 -38.43
C MET A 1 -22.45 40.53 -37.05
N ASP A 2 -23.47 39.72 -36.76
CA ASP A 2 -23.54 38.84 -35.60
C ASP A 2 -22.54 37.70 -35.73
N PHE A 3 -21.86 37.35 -34.64
CA PHE A 3 -21.54 35.96 -34.32
C PHE A 3 -21.47 35.82 -32.79
N HIS A 4 -22.65 35.69 -32.19
CA HIS A 4 -22.85 34.97 -30.93
C HIS A 4 -22.65 33.48 -31.18
N LEU A 5 -21.73 32.83 -30.44
CA LEU A 5 -21.78 31.40 -30.17
C LEU A 5 -21.38 31.17 -28.71
N GLY A 6 -22.40 30.91 -27.89
CA GLY A 6 -22.29 30.69 -26.47
C GLY A 6 -21.73 29.31 -26.16
N ASN A 7 -20.69 29.27 -25.34
CA ASN A 7 -20.21 28.06 -24.70
C ASN A 7 -20.94 27.91 -23.35
N LYS A 8 -22.15 27.34 -23.39
CA LYS A 8 -22.87 26.91 -22.17
C LYS A 8 -22.13 25.71 -21.58
N TYR A 9 -21.29 25.98 -20.58
CA TYR A 9 -20.81 24.95 -19.67
C TYR A 9 -21.99 24.28 -18.98
N TYR A 10 -22.28 23.04 -19.34
CA TYR A 10 -23.17 22.15 -18.58
C TYR A 10 -22.54 21.90 -17.21
N ARG A 11 -22.99 22.66 -16.21
CA ARG A 11 -22.80 22.35 -14.79
C ARG A 11 -23.89 21.35 -14.39
N SER A 12 -23.65 20.06 -14.63
CA SER A 12 -24.51 19.03 -14.03
C SER A 12 -24.19 18.95 -12.54
N TYR A 13 -25.09 19.50 -11.72
CA TYR A 13 -25.19 19.15 -10.32
C TYR A 13 -25.49 17.65 -10.22
N VAL A 14 -24.47 16.85 -9.88
CA VAL A 14 -24.66 15.50 -9.38
C VAL A 14 -25.03 15.65 -7.92
N SER A 15 -26.21 15.16 -7.53
CA SER A 15 -26.62 15.09 -6.13
C SER A 15 -25.63 14.23 -5.37
N GLU A 16 -25.03 14.79 -4.32
CA GLU A 16 -24.18 14.07 -3.37
C GLU A 16 -25.03 12.99 -2.68
N ASN A 17 -24.92 11.75 -3.17
CA ASN A 17 -25.36 10.57 -2.43
C ASN A 17 -24.21 10.17 -1.49
N ASN A 18 -24.50 10.15 -0.19
CA ASN A 18 -23.56 9.90 0.92
C ASN A 18 -22.87 8.52 0.91
N SER A 19 -23.13 7.64 -0.05
CA SER A 19 -22.55 6.28 -0.13
C SER A 19 -21.26 6.19 -0.97
N THR A 20 -20.91 7.23 -1.74
CA THR A 20 -19.67 7.27 -2.55
C THR A 20 -18.45 7.73 -1.75
N GLU A 21 -18.62 7.84 -0.45
CA GLU A 21 -17.81 8.71 0.38
C GLU A 21 -16.67 7.96 1.10
N GLU A 22 -16.84 6.69 1.45
CA GLU A 22 -15.84 5.85 2.12
C GLU A 22 -14.78 5.26 1.16
N ASN A 23 -15.09 5.17 -0.15
CA ASN A 23 -14.37 4.30 -1.08
C ASN A 23 -13.08 4.88 -1.65
N ASP A 24 -13.02 6.21 -1.85
CA ASP A 24 -11.85 6.90 -2.41
C ASP A 24 -10.59 6.81 -1.52
N ILE A 25 -10.75 6.45 -0.24
CA ILE A 25 -9.73 6.52 0.79
C ILE A 25 -9.07 5.15 1.02
N LEU A 26 -9.89 4.10 1.13
CA LEU A 26 -9.39 2.72 1.11
C LEU A 26 -8.62 2.42 -0.17
N GLU A 27 -8.90 3.15 -1.25
CA GLU A 27 -8.32 2.89 -2.56
C GLU A 27 -6.91 3.48 -2.77
N VAL A 28 -6.57 4.67 -2.27
CA VAL A 28 -5.15 5.15 -2.28
C VAL A 28 -4.25 4.19 -1.51
N ILE A 29 -4.80 3.60 -0.44
CA ILE A 29 -4.16 2.55 0.36
C ILE A 29 -4.07 1.23 -0.43
N ASN A 30 -5.12 0.86 -1.17
CA ASN A 30 -5.14 -0.32 -2.05
C ASN A 30 -4.24 -0.21 -3.29
N ASN A 31 -3.91 1.02 -3.70
CA ASN A 31 -2.94 1.35 -4.75
C ASN A 31 -1.48 1.30 -4.25
N VAL A 32 -1.25 0.90 -2.99
CA VAL A 32 0.07 0.55 -2.45
C VAL A 32 0.35 -0.93 -2.75
N SER A 33 1.62 -1.32 -2.93
CA SER A 33 2.00 -2.68 -3.36
C SER A 33 1.21 -3.81 -2.67
N LEU A 34 0.91 -4.89 -3.39
CA LEU A 34 0.11 -6.04 -2.90
C LEU A 34 0.56 -6.58 -1.53
N LYS A 35 1.87 -6.52 -1.24
CA LYS A 35 2.44 -6.90 0.06
C LYS A 35 2.04 -5.94 1.17
N THR A 36 2.06 -4.64 0.90
CA THR A 36 1.62 -3.58 1.83
C THR A 36 0.11 -3.61 2.05
N ARG A 37 -0.66 -3.94 1.00
CA ARG A 37 -2.10 -4.18 1.06
C ARG A 37 -2.44 -5.35 1.98
N LYS A 38 -1.76 -6.49 1.84
CA LYS A 38 -1.91 -7.65 2.73
C LYS A 38 -1.53 -7.33 4.18
N ASP A 39 -0.37 -6.73 4.42
CA ASP A 39 0.11 -6.37 5.77
C ASP A 39 -0.84 -5.39 6.49
N LEU A 40 -1.54 -4.53 5.75
CA LEU A 40 -2.50 -3.57 6.30
C LEU A 40 -3.88 -4.23 6.55
N VAL A 41 -4.37 -5.02 5.60
CA VAL A 41 -5.62 -5.79 5.76
C VAL A 41 -5.49 -6.78 6.92
N ASP A 42 -4.37 -7.49 7.03
CA ASP A 42 -4.10 -8.41 8.14
C ASP A 42 -4.06 -7.68 9.48
N ARG A 43 -3.52 -6.46 9.53
CA ARG A 43 -3.57 -5.61 10.73
C ARG A 43 -5.00 -5.20 11.10
N ILE A 44 -5.83 -4.85 10.12
CA ILE A 44 -7.24 -4.48 10.35
C ILE A 44 -8.05 -5.71 10.82
N LEU A 45 -7.85 -6.87 10.19
CA LEU A 45 -8.53 -8.11 10.55
C LEU A 45 -8.09 -8.63 11.94
N LYS A 46 -6.80 -8.53 12.26
CA LYS A 46 -6.27 -8.88 13.59
C LYS A 46 -6.82 -7.94 14.66
N LYS A 47 -6.98 -6.65 14.34
CA LYS A 47 -7.60 -5.66 15.23
C LYS A 47 -9.07 -5.98 15.48
N ARG A 48 -9.88 -6.27 14.45
CA ARG A 48 -11.29 -6.69 14.59
C ARG A 48 -11.43 -7.97 15.42
N ARG A 49 -10.57 -8.96 15.20
CA ARG A 49 -10.60 -10.22 15.96
C ARG A 49 -10.26 -10.01 17.44
N ASN A 50 -9.32 -9.12 17.73
CA ASN A 50 -8.99 -8.76 19.11
C ASN A 50 -10.12 -7.96 19.78
N GLU A 51 -10.81 -7.09 19.04
CA GLU A 51 -11.98 -6.35 19.52
C GLU A 51 -13.18 -7.26 19.83
N GLU A 52 -13.40 -8.32 19.04
CA GLU A 52 -14.42 -9.35 19.31
C GLU A 52 -14.09 -10.17 20.56
N ASN A 53 -12.81 -10.56 20.71
CA ASN A 53 -12.34 -11.30 21.88
C ASN A 53 -12.42 -10.46 23.17
N ASP A 54 -12.07 -9.17 23.11
CA ASP A 54 -12.17 -8.25 24.25
C ASP A 54 -13.63 -7.98 24.66
N LYS A 55 -14.57 -7.96 23.69
CA LYS A 55 -16.01 -7.88 23.97
C LYS A 55 -16.53 -9.16 24.64
N LEU A 56 -16.08 -10.33 24.20
CA LEU A 56 -16.41 -11.62 24.82
C LEU A 56 -15.88 -11.70 26.26
N LEU A 57 -14.63 -11.32 26.49
CA LEU A 57 -14.01 -11.29 27.83
C LEU A 57 -14.69 -10.28 28.77
N ARG A 58 -15.11 -9.11 28.27
CA ARG A 58 -15.88 -8.14 29.07
C ARG A 58 -17.25 -8.67 29.46
N ASN A 59 -17.97 -9.33 28.54
CA ASN A 59 -19.27 -9.94 28.84
C ASN A 59 -19.15 -11.09 29.85
N GLU A 60 -18.09 -11.88 29.79
CA GLU A 60 -17.81 -12.93 30.79
C GLU A 60 -17.43 -12.35 32.17
N MET A 61 -16.71 -11.22 32.20
CA MET A 61 -16.37 -10.53 33.45
C MET A 61 -17.55 -9.79 34.08
N GLU A 62 -18.47 -9.26 33.29
CA GLU A 62 -19.71 -8.63 33.77
C GLU A 62 -20.69 -9.67 34.33
N ASN A 63 -20.84 -10.82 33.65
CA ASN A 63 -21.63 -11.95 34.16
C ASN A 63 -21.07 -12.55 35.47
N LYS A 64 -19.75 -12.49 35.69
CA LYS A 64 -19.14 -12.88 36.98
C LYS A 64 -19.34 -11.85 38.08
N LYS A 65 -19.39 -10.56 37.76
CA LYS A 65 -19.59 -9.47 38.75
C LYS A 65 -21.03 -9.37 39.25
N GLU A 66 -22.02 -9.81 38.48
CA GLU A 66 -23.40 -9.91 38.96
C GLU A 66 -23.62 -11.06 39.96
N CYS A 67 -22.80 -12.12 39.91
CA CYS A 67 -22.88 -13.22 40.88
C CYS A 67 -22.22 -12.92 42.25
N ASP A 68 -21.29 -11.96 42.33
CA ASP A 68 -20.50 -11.72 43.55
C ASP A 68 -20.89 -10.47 44.36
N ASN A 69 -21.85 -9.66 43.89
CA ASN A 69 -22.27 -8.41 44.58
C ASN A 69 -23.42 -8.56 45.58
N MET A 70 -23.41 -9.64 46.37
CA MET A 70 -24.04 -9.67 47.69
C MET A 70 -23.00 -9.97 48.77
N LYS A 71 -22.15 -8.99 49.12
CA LYS A 71 -21.71 -8.70 50.51
C LYS A 71 -20.61 -7.62 50.58
N LYS A 72 -20.96 -6.57 51.35
CA LYS A 72 -20.12 -5.72 52.24
C LYS A 72 -19.43 -4.46 51.68
N ASN A 73 -19.90 -3.34 52.24
CA ASN A 73 -19.32 -2.00 52.32
C ASN A 73 -17.96 -1.96 53.06
N ASN A 74 -16.99 -1.17 52.59
CA ASN A 74 -16.51 0.12 53.15
C ASN A 74 -15.03 0.46 52.81
N LYS A 75 -14.84 1.72 52.33
CA LYS A 75 -13.69 2.65 52.45
C LYS A 75 -12.31 2.36 51.79
N LYS A 76 -11.92 3.34 50.93
CA LYS A 76 -10.58 3.98 50.72
C LYS A 76 -9.44 3.05 50.18
N TYR A 77 -8.71 3.33 49.10
CA TYR A 77 -8.01 4.54 48.66
C TYR A 77 -7.78 4.52 47.13
N ASN A 78 -7.48 5.71 46.57
CA ASN A 78 -7.12 5.98 45.17
C ASN A 78 -6.01 5.06 44.64
N ASP A 79 -6.21 4.50 43.46
CA ASP A 79 -5.11 4.34 42.51
C ASP A 79 -5.55 4.54 41.05
N THR A 80 -4.59 5.00 40.28
CA THR A 80 -4.74 5.82 39.08
C THR A 80 -5.06 4.95 37.87
N ASN A 81 -6.34 4.71 37.59
CA ASN A 81 -6.73 3.99 36.37
C ASN A 81 -6.63 4.96 35.18
N LYS A 82 -5.50 4.94 34.47
CA LYS A 82 -5.38 5.46 33.11
C LYS A 82 -6.28 4.61 32.21
N ASN A 83 -7.58 4.91 32.23
CA ASN A 83 -8.48 4.47 31.20
C ASN A 83 -8.01 5.12 29.89
N ASN A 84 -7.39 4.33 29.01
CA ASN A 84 -7.24 4.69 27.61
C ASN A 84 -8.65 4.99 27.08
N MET A 85 -8.98 6.28 27.02
CA MET A 85 -10.22 6.76 26.43
C MET A 85 -10.09 6.51 24.93
N TYR A 86 -10.60 5.37 24.45
CA TYR A 86 -10.83 5.19 23.03
C TYR A 86 -11.91 6.19 22.64
N VAL A 87 -11.49 7.30 22.04
CA VAL A 87 -12.40 8.27 21.43
C VAL A 87 -12.88 7.63 20.12
N GLU A 88 -14.12 7.16 20.12
CA GLU A 88 -14.79 6.67 18.92
C GLU A 88 -15.29 7.90 18.13
N TYR A 89 -14.74 8.09 16.93
CA TYR A 89 -15.11 9.20 16.05
C TYR A 89 -16.26 8.79 15.14
N ASP A 90 -17.16 9.70 14.82
CA ASP A 90 -18.17 9.46 13.79
C ASP A 90 -17.52 9.33 12.40
N GLU A 91 -18.23 8.69 11.48
CA GLU A 91 -17.77 8.40 10.11
C GLU A 91 -17.36 9.68 9.35
N LYS A 92 -18.13 10.76 9.52
CA LYS A 92 -17.85 12.05 8.87
C LYS A 92 -16.57 12.67 9.41
N THR A 93 -16.33 12.59 10.71
CA THR A 93 -15.09 13.06 11.33
C THR A 93 -13.90 12.21 10.89
N THR A 94 -14.03 10.89 10.88
CA THR A 94 -12.98 9.96 10.39
C THR A 94 -12.58 10.30 8.97
N LYS A 95 -13.56 10.46 8.09
CA LYS A 95 -13.34 10.83 6.70
C LYS A 95 -12.67 12.19 6.53
N ALA A 96 -13.09 13.20 7.29
CA ALA A 96 -12.46 14.51 7.24
C ALA A 96 -10.99 14.45 7.66
N MET A 97 -10.65 13.63 8.67
CA MET A 97 -9.28 13.40 9.09
C MET A 97 -8.46 12.70 8.00
N GLU A 98 -9.01 11.69 7.34
CA GLU A 98 -8.33 10.96 6.26
C GLU A 98 -8.02 11.86 5.05
N LEU A 99 -8.97 12.72 4.63
CA LEU A 99 -8.72 13.71 3.58
C LEU A 99 -7.62 14.72 3.99
N ALA A 100 -7.59 15.12 5.27
CA ALA A 100 -6.51 15.94 5.80
C ALA A 100 -5.17 15.20 5.84
N MET A 101 -5.16 13.89 6.05
CA MET A 101 -3.96 13.05 5.97
C MET A 101 -3.42 13.00 4.54
N TYR A 102 -4.27 12.90 3.50
CA TYR A 102 -3.78 12.99 2.11
C TYR A 102 -3.16 14.34 1.79
N GLU A 103 -3.79 15.43 2.23
CA GLU A 103 -3.20 16.76 2.07
C GLU A 103 -1.85 16.86 2.79
N SER A 104 -1.74 16.29 3.98
CA SER A 104 -0.48 16.25 4.73
C SER A 104 0.57 15.40 4.03
N LEU A 105 0.21 14.23 3.49
CA LEU A 105 1.07 13.36 2.70
C LEU A 105 1.60 14.09 1.46
N GLY A 106 0.73 14.81 0.75
CA GLY A 106 1.13 15.65 -0.38
C GLY A 106 2.18 16.69 0.00
N ARG A 107 2.03 17.36 1.16
CA ARG A 107 3.04 18.31 1.66
C ARG A 107 4.36 17.62 1.95
N VAL A 108 4.34 16.47 2.63
CA VAL A 108 5.55 15.69 2.92
C VAL A 108 6.25 15.25 1.64
N MET A 109 5.51 14.75 0.65
CA MET A 109 6.06 14.42 -0.68
C MET A 109 6.74 15.63 -1.31
N GLY A 110 6.13 16.80 -1.27
CA GLY A 110 6.74 18.04 -1.78
C GLY A 110 7.99 18.46 -1.01
N MET A 111 7.99 18.32 0.32
CA MET A 111 9.17 18.60 1.15
C MET A 111 10.32 17.65 0.83
N CYS A 112 10.04 16.36 0.67
CA CYS A 112 11.00 15.32 0.28
C CYS A 112 11.73 15.67 -1.02
N VAL A 113 11.02 16.22 -2.01
CA VAL A 113 11.63 16.73 -3.24
C VAL A 113 12.59 17.89 -2.95
N CYS A 114 12.20 18.85 -2.11
CA CYS A 114 13.04 20.00 -1.77
C CYS A 114 14.30 19.64 -0.99
N ILE A 115 14.21 18.69 -0.06
CA ILE A 115 15.35 18.27 0.79
C ILE A 115 16.17 17.13 0.17
N ALA A 116 15.79 16.65 -1.03
CA ALA A 116 16.38 15.49 -1.70
C ALA A 116 16.41 14.21 -0.83
N SER A 117 15.40 14.02 0.02
CA SER A 117 15.25 12.84 0.86
C SER A 117 14.12 11.98 0.36
N ALA A 118 14.43 10.74 -0.02
CA ALA A 118 13.47 9.76 -0.48
C ALA A 118 12.42 9.43 0.59
N LEU A 119 11.15 9.49 0.21
CA LEU A 119 10.02 8.99 0.97
C LEU A 119 9.77 7.52 0.63
N ASN A 120 9.63 6.67 1.65
CA ASN A 120 9.35 5.25 1.45
C ASN A 120 7.86 5.00 1.15
N ILE A 121 7.40 5.44 -0.01
CA ILE A 121 6.06 5.16 -0.54
C ILE A 121 6.17 4.40 -1.87
N CYS A 122 5.21 3.52 -2.13
CA CYS A 122 5.15 2.73 -3.34
C CYS A 122 3.73 2.78 -3.89
N PHE A 123 3.43 3.81 -4.67
CA PHE A 123 2.14 3.95 -5.35
C PHE A 123 2.16 3.23 -6.70
N ASN A 124 0.97 2.77 -7.11
CA ASN A 124 0.69 2.39 -8.48
C ASN A 124 1.06 3.54 -9.45
N PRO A 125 1.73 3.26 -10.59
CA PRO A 125 2.05 4.25 -11.63
C PRO A 125 0.92 5.20 -12.02
N ILE A 126 -0.34 4.74 -11.99
CA ILE A 126 -1.52 5.56 -12.31
C ILE A 126 -1.63 6.80 -11.40
N ILE A 127 -1.19 6.72 -10.14
CA ILE A 127 -1.23 7.84 -9.20
C ILE A 127 -0.24 8.93 -9.62
N TRP A 128 0.96 8.54 -10.05
CA TRP A 128 1.98 9.48 -10.53
C TRP A 128 1.53 10.15 -11.85
N LYS A 129 0.90 9.38 -12.74
CA LYS A 129 0.27 9.93 -13.96
C LYS A 129 -0.81 10.95 -13.62
N LYS A 130 -1.70 10.64 -12.66
CA LYS A 130 -2.73 11.57 -12.17
C LYS A 130 -2.11 12.83 -11.54
N ILE A 131 -1.03 12.71 -10.78
CA ILE A 131 -0.32 13.86 -10.20
C ILE A 131 0.21 14.79 -11.30
N CYS A 132 0.81 14.19 -12.33
CA CYS A 132 1.39 14.89 -13.46
C CYS A 132 0.36 15.33 -14.51
N GLY A 133 -0.91 14.94 -14.36
CA GLY A 133 -1.95 15.25 -15.34
C GLY A 133 -1.73 14.59 -16.70
N MET A 134 -1.06 13.43 -16.72
CA MET A 134 -0.85 12.64 -17.93
C MET A 134 -2.14 11.97 -18.38
N PRO A 135 -2.36 11.77 -19.69
CA PRO A 135 -3.49 10.97 -20.17
C PRO A 135 -3.38 9.54 -19.64
N LEU A 136 -4.52 8.99 -19.21
CA LEU A 136 -4.61 7.62 -18.70
C LEU A 136 -5.09 6.67 -19.80
N GLU A 137 -4.51 5.48 -19.82
CA GLU A 137 -4.88 4.39 -20.73
C GLU A 137 -5.52 3.24 -19.96
N LEU A 138 -6.29 2.40 -20.65
CA LEU A 138 -6.95 1.25 -20.00
C LEU A 138 -5.91 0.30 -19.33
N GLN A 139 -4.73 0.19 -19.91
CA GLN A 139 -3.63 -0.63 -19.37
C GLN A 139 -3.12 -0.12 -18.01
N ASP A 140 -3.28 1.18 -17.72
CA ASP A 140 -2.88 1.76 -16.42
C ASP A 140 -3.72 1.21 -15.25
N LEU A 141 -4.90 0.66 -15.54
CA LEU A 141 -5.74 0.02 -14.55
C LEU A 141 -5.35 -1.44 -14.28
N CYS A 142 -4.50 -2.09 -15.08
CA CYS A 142 -4.21 -3.52 -14.92
C CYS A 142 -3.59 -3.87 -13.56
N ASP A 143 -2.69 -3.01 -13.06
CA ASP A 143 -2.03 -3.20 -11.77
C ASP A 143 -3.00 -3.01 -10.58
N TYR A 144 -4.12 -2.36 -10.83
CA TYR A 144 -5.13 -1.99 -9.83
C TYR A 144 -6.35 -2.93 -9.86
N ASP A 145 -6.91 -3.15 -11.04
CA ASP A 145 -8.12 -3.94 -11.30
C ASP A 145 -8.00 -4.68 -12.65
N PHE A 146 -7.19 -5.74 -12.66
CA PHE A 146 -6.97 -6.59 -13.83
C PHE A 146 -8.29 -7.19 -14.38
N VAL A 147 -9.21 -7.58 -13.49
CA VAL A 147 -10.47 -8.22 -13.87
C VAL A 147 -11.36 -7.24 -14.65
N ALA A 148 -11.50 -6.00 -14.16
CA ALA A 148 -12.26 -4.99 -14.88
C ALA A 148 -11.62 -4.64 -16.23
N VAL A 149 -10.28 -4.63 -16.32
CA VAL A 149 -9.59 -4.37 -17.59
C VAL A 149 -9.87 -5.49 -18.60
N GLU A 150 -9.75 -6.76 -18.21
CA GLU A 150 -10.03 -7.87 -19.11
C GLU A 150 -11.50 -7.88 -19.54
N MET A 151 -12.44 -7.64 -18.62
CA MET A 151 -13.85 -7.48 -18.96
C MET A 151 -14.05 -6.35 -19.98
N LEU A 152 -13.46 -5.17 -19.76
CA LEU A 152 -13.58 -4.04 -20.69
C LEU A 152 -12.95 -4.34 -22.05
N LYS A 153 -11.85 -5.11 -22.11
CA LYS A 153 -11.26 -5.57 -23.37
C LYS A 153 -12.22 -6.51 -24.10
N THR A 154 -12.77 -7.51 -23.41
CA THR A 154 -13.75 -8.44 -24.00
C THR A 154 -14.97 -7.70 -24.53
N LEU A 155 -15.53 -6.75 -23.77
CA LEU A 155 -16.69 -5.98 -24.21
C LEU A 155 -16.38 -5.08 -25.43
N LYS A 156 -15.17 -4.53 -25.51
CA LYS A 156 -14.72 -3.77 -26.69
C LYS A 156 -14.59 -4.64 -27.92
N MET A 157 -13.93 -5.81 -27.79
CA MET A 157 -13.80 -6.77 -28.89
C MET A 157 -15.17 -7.15 -29.44
N LEU A 158 -16.11 -7.48 -28.56
CA LEU A 158 -17.47 -7.78 -28.94
C LEU A 158 -18.15 -6.59 -29.65
N CYS A 159 -18.00 -5.38 -29.10
CA CYS A 159 -18.55 -4.16 -29.71
C CYS A 159 -18.01 -3.89 -31.13
N ASP A 160 -16.75 -4.24 -31.40
CA ASP A 160 -16.11 -4.08 -32.71
C ASP A 160 -16.55 -5.17 -33.71
N GLU A 161 -16.83 -6.39 -33.23
CA GLU A 161 -17.32 -7.54 -34.01
C GLU A 161 -18.79 -7.42 -34.47
N ARG A 162 -19.43 -6.26 -34.30
CA ARG A 162 -20.83 -5.95 -34.64
C ARG A 162 -21.25 -6.29 -36.09
N THR A 163 -20.30 -6.66 -36.94
CA THR A 163 -20.48 -7.07 -38.35
C THR A 163 -20.92 -8.53 -38.53
N ASN A 164 -20.63 -9.44 -37.59
CA ASN A 164 -21.09 -10.82 -37.63
C ASN A 164 -22.14 -11.03 -36.54
N GLY A 165 -23.40 -11.24 -36.94
CA GLY A 165 -24.55 -11.29 -36.02
C GLY A 165 -24.29 -12.13 -34.76
N TRP A 166 -24.48 -11.51 -33.61
CA TRP A 166 -24.20 -12.15 -32.32
C TRP A 166 -25.22 -13.27 -32.02
N ASN A 167 -24.73 -14.39 -31.46
CA ASN A 167 -25.55 -15.52 -31.05
C ASN A 167 -26.47 -15.18 -29.86
N VAL A 168 -27.50 -16.01 -29.66
CA VAL A 168 -28.51 -15.83 -28.60
C VAL A 168 -27.89 -15.87 -27.20
N GLU A 169 -26.84 -16.68 -27.01
CA GLU A 169 -26.13 -16.81 -25.74
C GLU A 169 -25.46 -15.50 -25.32
N LEU A 170 -24.78 -14.79 -26.23
CA LEU A 170 -24.16 -13.50 -25.88
C LEU A 170 -25.20 -12.42 -25.54
N LYS A 171 -26.38 -12.45 -26.18
CA LYS A 171 -27.48 -11.54 -25.83
C LYS A 171 -27.98 -11.76 -24.41
N GLN A 172 -28.06 -13.02 -24.01
CA GLN A 172 -28.50 -13.38 -22.66
C GLN A 172 -27.45 -12.96 -21.63
N SER A 173 -26.17 -13.29 -21.85
CA SER A 173 -25.09 -12.89 -20.94
C SER A 173 -24.92 -11.37 -20.80
N LEU A 174 -25.09 -10.60 -21.87
CA LEU A 174 -25.10 -9.13 -21.78
C LEU A 174 -26.34 -8.60 -21.06
N GLY A 175 -27.50 -9.22 -21.27
CA GLY A 175 -28.76 -8.82 -20.66
C GLY A 175 -28.81 -9.00 -19.14
N ASP A 176 -27.99 -9.90 -18.60
CA ASP A 176 -27.80 -10.10 -17.16
C ASP A 176 -26.98 -8.97 -16.51
N MET A 177 -26.22 -8.22 -17.31
CA MET A 177 -25.50 -7.04 -16.84
C MET A 177 -26.37 -5.79 -16.96
N THR A 178 -26.18 -4.85 -16.03
CA THR A 178 -26.87 -3.56 -16.01
C THR A 178 -25.86 -2.42 -15.95
N PHE A 179 -26.31 -1.17 -15.93
CA PHE A 179 -25.43 0.00 -15.75
C PHE A 179 -24.96 0.15 -14.30
N LEU A 180 -24.49 -0.96 -13.72
CA LEU A 180 -23.91 -1.07 -12.40
C LEU A 180 -22.44 -1.47 -12.52
N THR A 181 -21.61 -0.94 -11.65
CA THR A 181 -20.26 -1.43 -11.43
C THR A 181 -19.98 -1.50 -9.93
N GLU A 182 -18.84 -2.04 -9.55
CA GLU A 182 -18.35 -2.06 -8.18
C GLU A 182 -17.08 -1.22 -8.10
N ASP A 183 -16.93 -0.45 -7.03
CA ASP A 183 -15.65 0.16 -6.70
C ASP A 183 -14.72 -0.82 -5.97
N SER A 184 -13.52 -0.35 -5.64
CA SER A 184 -12.52 -1.09 -4.84
C SER A 184 -13.01 -1.52 -3.46
N GLY A 185 -14.04 -0.87 -2.92
CA GLY A 185 -14.68 -1.22 -1.65
C GLY A 185 -15.73 -2.31 -1.79
N GLY A 186 -16.05 -2.74 -3.01
CA GLY A 186 -17.13 -3.68 -3.30
C GLY A 186 -18.52 -3.02 -3.27
N ASN A 187 -18.57 -1.68 -3.27
CA ASN A 187 -19.84 -0.97 -3.28
C ASN A 187 -20.34 -0.79 -4.70
N SER A 188 -21.64 -1.01 -4.89
CA SER A 188 -22.27 -0.85 -6.19
C SER A 188 -22.43 0.64 -6.56
N ILE A 189 -21.95 0.99 -7.75
CA ILE A 189 -22.04 2.32 -8.35
C ILE A 189 -22.92 2.25 -9.60
N GLU A 190 -23.97 3.06 -9.63
CA GLU A 190 -24.75 3.27 -10.84
C GLU A 190 -24.02 4.20 -11.83
N LEU A 191 -23.78 3.72 -13.05
CA LEU A 191 -23.11 4.50 -14.10
C LEU A 191 -24.02 5.54 -14.76
N ILE A 192 -25.33 5.28 -14.72
CA ILE A 192 -26.40 6.20 -15.14
C ILE A 192 -27.49 6.19 -14.08
N ARG A 193 -28.35 7.21 -14.08
CA ARG A 193 -29.49 7.27 -13.15
C ARG A 193 -30.42 6.07 -13.35
N ASN A 194 -30.76 5.37 -12.27
CA ASN A 194 -31.58 4.16 -12.30
C ASN A 194 -30.91 3.03 -13.10
N GLY A 195 -29.57 2.99 -13.10
CA GLY A 195 -28.77 2.10 -13.92
C GLY A 195 -28.99 0.62 -13.61
N VAL A 196 -29.36 0.31 -12.36
CA VAL A 196 -29.72 -1.04 -11.91
C VAL A 196 -30.88 -1.66 -12.71
N ASN A 197 -31.76 -0.83 -13.28
CA ASN A 197 -32.92 -1.29 -14.05
C ASN A 197 -32.70 -1.20 -15.58
N VAL A 198 -31.49 -0.87 -16.02
CA VAL A 198 -31.17 -0.73 -17.45
C VAL A 198 -30.23 -1.86 -17.84
N PRO A 199 -30.75 -2.94 -18.46
CA PRO A 199 -29.91 -4.03 -18.95
C PRO A 199 -29.04 -3.57 -20.12
N ILE A 200 -27.85 -4.14 -20.23
CA ILE A 200 -26.93 -3.87 -21.33
C ILE A 200 -27.44 -4.58 -22.58
N ASN A 201 -27.42 -3.86 -23.69
CA ASN A 201 -27.81 -4.33 -25.01
C ASN A 201 -26.91 -3.70 -26.07
N PHE A 202 -27.15 -4.04 -27.33
CA PHE A 202 -26.31 -3.59 -28.44
C PHE A 202 -26.23 -2.07 -28.55
N ASP A 203 -27.34 -1.37 -28.38
CA ASP A 203 -27.42 0.07 -28.61
C ASP A 203 -26.70 0.85 -27.51
N ASN A 204 -26.64 0.29 -26.31
CA ASN A 204 -26.09 0.96 -25.14
C ASN A 204 -24.72 0.42 -24.67
N LEU A 205 -24.20 -0.66 -25.27
CA LEU A 205 -22.93 -1.29 -24.89
C LEU A 205 -21.74 -0.32 -24.97
N GLU A 206 -21.62 0.45 -26.06
CA GLU A 206 -20.54 1.43 -26.21
C GLU A 206 -20.58 2.50 -25.11
N LEU A 207 -21.79 2.94 -24.74
CA LEU A 207 -21.99 3.88 -23.65
C LEU A 207 -21.57 3.26 -22.31
N PHE A 208 -21.97 2.01 -22.04
CA PHE A 208 -21.56 1.29 -20.85
C PHE A 208 -20.04 1.19 -20.74
N ILE A 209 -19.36 0.72 -21.79
CA ILE A 209 -17.89 0.59 -21.83
C ILE A 209 -17.23 1.93 -21.51
N ARG A 210 -17.70 3.02 -22.13
CA ARG A 210 -17.14 4.36 -21.92
C ARG A 210 -17.34 4.85 -20.49
N LEU A 211 -18.54 4.69 -19.93
CA LEU A 211 -18.86 5.12 -18.57
C LEU A 211 -18.12 4.29 -17.53
N MET A 212 -18.09 2.97 -17.69
CA MET A 212 -17.36 2.05 -16.83
C MET A 212 -15.86 2.35 -16.82
N THR A 213 -15.26 2.51 -18.01
CA THR A 213 -13.84 2.90 -18.13
C THR A 213 -13.59 4.23 -17.41
N ARG A 214 -14.44 5.23 -17.62
CA ARG A 214 -14.31 6.54 -16.98
C ARG A 214 -14.49 6.46 -15.46
N CYS A 215 -15.41 5.63 -14.98
CA CYS A 215 -15.64 5.40 -13.55
C CYS A 215 -14.38 4.83 -12.91
N LYS A 216 -13.87 3.70 -13.42
CA LYS A 216 -12.65 3.05 -12.94
C LYS A 216 -11.40 3.94 -13.02
N MET A 217 -11.24 4.73 -14.08
CA MET A 217 -10.11 5.67 -14.19
C MET A 217 -10.20 6.84 -13.20
N ASN A 218 -11.40 7.32 -12.88
CA ASN A 218 -11.60 8.45 -11.98
C ASN A 218 -11.88 8.07 -10.53
N GLU A 219 -11.83 6.78 -10.21
CA GLU A 219 -11.77 6.31 -8.84
C GLU A 219 -10.60 7.01 -8.10
N SER A 220 -10.76 7.24 -6.80
CA SER A 220 -9.83 8.00 -5.94
C SER A 220 -9.62 9.48 -6.29
N SER A 221 -10.40 10.06 -7.21
CA SER A 221 -10.18 11.47 -7.62
C SER A 221 -10.24 12.45 -6.45
N LYS A 222 -11.09 12.19 -5.44
CA LYS A 222 -11.21 13.05 -4.26
C LYS A 222 -9.94 13.00 -3.41
N GLY A 223 -9.46 11.81 -3.05
CA GLY A 223 -8.21 11.64 -2.29
C GLY A 223 -7.00 12.26 -2.99
N ILE A 224 -6.87 12.01 -4.30
CA ILE A 224 -5.80 12.56 -5.13
C ILE A 224 -5.88 14.09 -5.20
N ARG A 225 -7.08 14.68 -5.21
CA ARG A 225 -7.23 16.15 -5.18
C ARG A 225 -6.70 16.76 -3.89
N TYR A 226 -6.92 16.12 -2.74
CA TYR A 226 -6.36 16.57 -1.46
C TYR A 226 -4.84 16.36 -1.41
N LEU A 227 -4.35 15.22 -1.89
CA LEU A 227 -2.91 14.98 -2.05
C LEU A 227 -2.25 16.05 -2.92
N LEU A 228 -2.84 16.37 -4.07
CA LEU A 228 -2.38 17.43 -4.97
C LEU A 228 -2.44 18.82 -4.33
N LYS A 229 -3.48 19.10 -3.54
CA LYS A 229 -3.57 20.35 -2.77
C LYS A 229 -2.37 20.48 -1.82
N GLY A 230 -2.01 19.41 -1.13
CA GLY A 230 -0.83 19.35 -0.28
C GLY A 230 0.47 19.54 -1.06
N PHE A 231 0.65 18.75 -2.11
CA PHE A 231 1.85 18.77 -2.95
C PHE A 231 2.07 20.14 -3.61
N SER A 232 1.01 20.74 -4.15
CA SER A 232 1.04 22.05 -4.80
C SER A 232 1.35 23.22 -3.88
N SER A 233 1.16 23.05 -2.56
CA SER A 233 1.54 24.07 -1.58
C SER A 233 3.05 24.19 -1.38
N VAL A 234 3.81 23.17 -1.82
CA VAL A 234 5.28 23.14 -1.75
C VAL A 234 5.90 23.23 -3.15
N ILE A 235 5.37 22.48 -4.12
CA ILE A 235 5.91 22.37 -5.48
C ILE A 235 4.92 22.94 -6.50
N PRO A 236 5.30 23.93 -7.33
CA PRO A 236 4.42 24.49 -8.36
C PRO A 236 4.03 23.47 -9.44
N LEU A 237 2.83 22.89 -9.34
CA LEU A 237 2.34 21.84 -10.26
C LEU A 237 2.44 22.21 -11.73
N GLY A 238 2.15 23.46 -12.11
CA GLY A 238 2.23 23.89 -13.51
C GLY A 238 3.63 23.71 -14.10
N ARG A 239 4.68 24.05 -13.34
CA ARG A 239 6.07 23.87 -13.79
C ARG A 239 6.48 22.41 -13.76
N LEU A 240 6.09 21.67 -12.71
CA LEU A 240 6.36 20.25 -12.58
C LEU A 240 5.86 19.48 -13.82
N ARG A 241 4.61 19.70 -14.21
CA ARG A 241 3.95 19.01 -15.33
C ARG A 241 4.51 19.37 -16.70
N LEU A 242 5.20 20.50 -16.82
CA LEU A 242 5.86 20.92 -18.06
C LEU A 242 7.28 20.37 -18.20
N LEU A 243 7.95 20.13 -17.07
CA LEU A 243 9.39 19.82 -17.04
C LEU A 243 9.70 18.35 -16.80
N TYR A 244 8.78 17.59 -16.22
CA TYR A 244 9.04 16.24 -15.74
C TYR A 244 7.97 15.26 -16.19
N GLU A 245 8.41 14.04 -16.52
CA GLU A 245 7.53 12.89 -16.69
C GLU A 245 7.14 12.32 -15.31
N PHE A 246 6.05 11.55 -15.26
CA PHE A 246 5.57 10.93 -14.01
C PHE A 246 6.60 10.03 -13.32
N THR A 247 7.45 9.35 -14.09
CA THR A 247 8.57 8.52 -13.57
C THR A 247 9.65 9.38 -12.92
N ASN A 248 9.94 10.57 -13.46
CA ASN A 248 10.88 11.49 -12.83
C ASN A 248 10.31 12.05 -11.52
N VAL A 249 9.01 12.35 -11.47
CA VAL A 249 8.36 12.81 -10.23
C VAL A 249 8.36 11.72 -9.17
N GLU A 250 8.06 10.47 -9.53
CA GLU A 250 8.21 9.32 -8.65
C GLU A 250 9.65 9.22 -8.12
N HIS A 251 10.65 9.31 -9.00
CA HIS A 251 12.06 9.25 -8.61
C HIS A 251 12.45 10.40 -7.65
N MET A 252 11.99 11.62 -7.90
CA MET A 252 12.26 12.76 -7.01
C MET A 252 11.65 12.59 -5.62
N VAL A 253 10.47 11.96 -5.53
CA VAL A 253 9.78 11.74 -4.26
C VAL A 253 10.31 10.51 -3.53
N CYS A 254 10.51 9.41 -4.24
CA CYS A 254 10.74 8.09 -3.67
C CYS A 254 12.19 7.61 -3.81
N GLY A 255 13.00 8.23 -4.66
CA GLY A 255 14.32 7.73 -5.03
C GLY A 255 14.26 6.60 -6.06
N GLU A 256 15.42 5.98 -6.29
CA GLU A 256 15.62 4.98 -7.34
C GLU A 256 14.84 3.69 -7.07
N ARG A 257 14.11 3.20 -8.07
CA ARG A 257 13.33 1.95 -7.95
C ARG A 257 14.22 0.71 -8.09
N GLU A 258 15.22 0.79 -8.96
CA GLU A 258 16.19 -0.27 -9.17
C GLU A 258 17.39 -0.10 -8.25
N ILE A 259 17.76 -1.16 -7.53
CA ILE A 259 18.89 -1.10 -6.62
C ILE A 259 20.17 -1.31 -7.43
N ASN A 260 20.91 -0.21 -7.59
CA ASN A 260 22.25 -0.28 -8.15
C ASN A 260 23.21 -0.90 -7.11
N LEU A 261 23.62 -2.15 -7.35
CA LEU A 261 24.52 -2.88 -6.47
C LEU A 261 25.91 -2.25 -6.36
N ASP A 262 26.43 -1.63 -7.42
CA ASP A 262 27.73 -0.96 -7.38
C ASP A 262 27.70 0.24 -6.43
N VAL A 263 26.62 1.03 -6.47
CA VAL A 263 26.40 2.13 -5.54
C VAL A 263 26.29 1.59 -4.11
N LEU A 264 25.47 0.56 -3.87
CA LEU A 264 25.35 -0.05 -2.55
C LEU A 264 26.71 -0.57 -2.04
N LYS A 265 27.49 -1.24 -2.89
CA LYS A 265 28.82 -1.79 -2.59
C LYS A 265 29.85 -0.71 -2.27
N ALA A 266 29.80 0.42 -2.98
CA ALA A 266 30.64 1.58 -2.73
C ALA A 266 30.33 2.24 -1.37
N HIS A 267 29.05 2.27 -0.98
CA HIS A 267 28.58 2.85 0.29
C HIS A 267 28.55 1.84 1.44
N THR A 268 29.14 0.65 1.26
CA THR A 268 29.17 -0.37 2.30
C THR A 268 30.55 -0.47 2.90
N TRP A 269 30.65 -0.27 4.21
CA TRP A 269 31.87 -0.46 4.98
C TRP A 269 31.82 -1.78 5.74
N SER A 270 32.96 -2.48 5.81
CA SER A 270 33.13 -3.65 6.66
C SER A 270 34.59 -3.76 7.08
N ASN A 271 34.80 -4.22 8.31
CA ASN A 271 36.14 -4.55 8.80
C ASN A 271 36.68 -5.86 8.19
N ASP A 272 35.80 -6.74 7.68
CA ASP A 272 36.17 -7.98 7.01
C ASP A 272 35.85 -7.90 5.50
N LEU A 273 36.88 -7.73 4.68
CA LEU A 273 36.72 -7.65 3.22
C LEU A 273 36.17 -8.95 2.62
N LYS A 274 36.46 -10.12 3.22
CA LYS A 274 35.98 -11.41 2.72
C LYS A 274 34.48 -11.54 2.95
N ILE A 275 33.97 -11.12 4.10
CA ILE A 275 32.53 -11.18 4.38
C ILE A 275 31.76 -10.22 3.46
N LYS A 276 32.30 -9.00 3.25
CA LYS A 276 31.76 -8.05 2.27
C LYS A 276 31.71 -8.68 0.88
N HIS A 277 32.81 -9.27 0.42
CA HIS A 277 32.86 -9.89 -0.90
C HIS A 277 31.83 -11.02 -1.04
N LYS A 278 31.76 -11.95 -0.09
CA LYS A 278 30.78 -13.06 -0.09
C LYS A 278 29.34 -12.55 -0.17
N LEU A 279 28.99 -11.52 0.61
CA LEU A 279 27.66 -10.91 0.59
C LEU A 279 27.33 -10.36 -0.80
N PHE A 280 28.22 -9.53 -1.37
CA PHE A 280 27.95 -8.92 -2.67
C PHE A 280 27.90 -9.94 -3.81
N THR A 281 28.68 -11.03 -3.75
CA THR A 281 28.53 -12.15 -4.70
C THR A 281 27.15 -12.79 -4.62
N VAL A 282 26.58 -12.97 -3.42
CA VAL A 282 25.22 -13.50 -3.27
C VAL A 282 24.17 -12.49 -3.73
N LEU A 283 24.35 -11.21 -3.44
CA LEU A 283 23.42 -10.15 -3.86
C LEU A 283 23.41 -9.95 -5.39
N GLU A 284 24.51 -10.21 -6.08
CA GLU A 284 24.57 -10.18 -7.56
C GLU A 284 23.63 -11.23 -8.20
N GLU A 285 23.26 -12.30 -7.48
CA GLU A 285 22.30 -13.31 -7.93
C GLU A 285 20.83 -12.98 -7.59
N PHE A 286 20.59 -11.88 -6.86
CA PHE A 286 19.24 -11.53 -6.41
C PHE A 286 18.47 -10.78 -7.51
N THR A 287 17.15 -11.00 -7.56
CA THR A 287 16.25 -10.14 -8.34
C THR A 287 16.13 -8.77 -7.68
N ASN A 288 15.71 -7.75 -8.43
CA ASN A 288 15.51 -6.42 -7.84
C ASN A 288 14.51 -6.45 -6.65
N GLU A 289 13.45 -7.28 -6.69
CA GLU A 289 12.52 -7.43 -5.56
C GLU A 289 13.20 -8.01 -4.31
N GLN A 290 14.12 -8.97 -4.49
CA GLN A 290 14.91 -9.53 -3.41
C GLN A 290 15.91 -8.50 -2.87
N LEU A 291 16.53 -7.69 -3.73
CA LEU A 291 17.37 -6.56 -3.32
C LEU A 291 16.58 -5.52 -2.53
N GLN A 292 15.35 -5.19 -2.94
CA GLN A 292 14.48 -4.25 -2.24
C GLN A 292 14.08 -4.81 -0.86
N SER A 293 13.84 -6.12 -0.79
CA SER A 293 13.57 -6.81 0.47
C SER A 293 14.79 -6.83 1.39
N PHE A 294 15.99 -7.04 0.83
CA PHE A 294 17.25 -6.92 1.55
C PHE A 294 17.44 -5.51 2.10
N LEU A 295 17.27 -4.47 1.27
CA LEU A 295 17.41 -3.09 1.70
C LEU A 295 16.42 -2.74 2.81
N ARG A 296 15.17 -3.25 2.71
CA ARG A 296 14.16 -3.09 3.76
C ARG A 296 14.58 -3.79 5.05
N PHE A 297 15.18 -4.97 4.95
CA PHE A 297 15.70 -5.71 6.09
C PHE A 297 16.81 -4.93 6.83
N VAL A 298 17.74 -4.29 6.10
CA VAL A 298 18.88 -3.59 6.72
C VAL A 298 18.64 -2.12 7.05
N SER A 299 17.66 -1.45 6.43
CA SER A 299 17.44 0.00 6.56
C SER A 299 15.98 0.42 6.81
N GLY A 300 15.03 -0.50 6.72
CA GLY A 300 13.59 -0.20 6.73
C GLY A 300 13.07 0.42 5.43
N ARG A 301 13.93 0.68 4.43
CA ARG A 301 13.57 1.31 3.15
C ARG A 301 13.70 0.31 2.00
N SER A 302 12.83 0.42 1.00
CA SER A 302 12.91 -0.40 -0.22
C SER A 302 13.72 0.25 -1.35
N ARG A 303 14.18 1.49 -1.17
CA ARG A 303 14.91 2.27 -2.18
C ARG A 303 16.16 2.89 -1.58
N LEU A 304 17.22 3.02 -2.40
CA LEU A 304 18.47 3.65 -1.98
C LEU A 304 18.25 5.16 -1.76
N PRO A 305 18.89 5.77 -0.76
CA PRO A 305 18.84 7.22 -0.60
C PRO A 305 19.44 7.93 -1.83
N THR A 306 18.80 9.01 -2.27
CA THR A 306 19.19 9.78 -3.46
C THR A 306 20.49 10.57 -3.24
N THR A 307 20.77 10.97 -2.00
CA THR A 307 22.01 11.70 -1.66
C THR A 307 23.20 10.75 -1.67
N LYS A 308 24.14 10.96 -2.61
CA LYS A 308 25.30 10.07 -2.80
C LYS A 308 26.37 10.16 -1.70
N ASN A 309 26.28 11.04 -0.71
CA ASN A 309 27.38 11.26 0.25
C ASN A 309 26.99 11.09 1.73
N ASP A 310 25.71 10.87 2.07
CA ASP A 310 25.23 11.02 3.45
C ASP A 310 24.82 9.70 4.13
N TRP A 311 25.12 8.56 3.51
CA TRP A 311 24.74 7.26 4.05
C TRP A 311 25.82 6.21 3.81
N TYR A 312 25.92 5.26 4.75
CA TYR A 312 26.76 4.10 4.62
C TYR A 312 26.10 2.89 5.30
N MET A 313 26.19 1.73 4.67
CA MET A 313 25.82 0.46 5.29
C MET A 313 27.03 -0.11 6.01
N ILE A 314 26.87 -0.62 7.23
CA ILE A 314 27.92 -1.30 7.99
C ILE A 314 27.68 -2.80 7.96
N ILE A 315 28.71 -3.59 7.63
CA ILE A 315 28.68 -5.04 7.83
C ILE A 315 29.67 -5.40 8.94
N ASP A 316 29.14 -5.95 10.03
CA ASP A 316 29.91 -6.50 11.13
C ASP A 316 29.81 -8.03 11.12
N VAL A 317 30.89 -8.68 11.55
CA VAL A 317 30.91 -10.13 11.75
C VAL A 317 30.15 -10.45 13.04
N ASP A 318 29.21 -11.38 12.94
CA ASP A 318 28.49 -11.88 14.10
C ASP A 318 29.34 -12.91 14.89
N ASN A 319 30.02 -12.43 15.93
CA ASN A 319 30.96 -13.20 16.77
C ASN A 319 30.26 -14.09 17.81
N GLY A 320 29.28 -14.90 17.41
CA GLY A 320 28.75 -15.95 18.28
C GLY A 320 29.73 -17.12 18.41
N ASN A 321 29.65 -17.86 19.52
CA ASN A 321 30.56 -18.95 19.91
C ASN A 321 31.06 -19.85 18.74
N HIS A 322 32.36 -20.14 18.75
CA HIS A 322 33.22 -20.63 17.66
C HIS A 322 32.92 -22.02 17.05
N ASN A 323 31.73 -22.61 17.23
CA ASN A 323 31.38 -23.88 16.59
C ASN A 323 30.76 -23.66 15.20
N PHE A 324 31.49 -23.97 14.13
CA PHE A 324 31.06 -23.78 12.73
C PHE A 324 29.68 -24.37 12.39
N SER A 325 29.33 -25.56 12.90
CA SER A 325 28.00 -26.17 12.67
C SER A 325 26.85 -25.37 13.28
N GLN A 326 27.11 -24.56 14.32
CA GLN A 326 26.10 -23.69 14.91
C GLN A 326 26.00 -22.36 14.15
N ILE A 327 27.10 -21.90 13.53
CA ILE A 327 27.14 -20.66 12.74
C ILE A 327 26.23 -20.77 11.50
N ASP A 328 26.28 -21.90 10.78
CA ASP A 328 25.47 -22.12 9.58
C ASP A 328 23.96 -22.23 9.86
N GLN A 329 23.57 -22.41 11.12
CA GLN A 329 22.16 -22.42 11.55
C GLN A 329 21.65 -21.03 11.93
N ARG A 330 22.53 -20.06 12.17
CA ARG A 330 22.14 -18.69 12.55
C ARG A 330 21.63 -17.92 11.36
N LEU A 331 20.69 -17.02 11.62
CA LEU A 331 20.20 -16.06 10.63
C LEU A 331 21.00 -14.74 10.74
N PRO A 332 21.17 -14.00 9.63
CA PRO A 332 21.69 -12.65 9.70
C PRO A 332 20.76 -11.77 10.54
N THR A 333 21.34 -10.79 11.22
CA THR A 333 20.58 -9.83 12.06
C THR A 333 20.81 -8.42 11.55
N ALA A 334 19.75 -7.61 11.46
CA ALA A 334 19.86 -6.22 11.05
C ALA A 334 19.60 -5.27 12.22
N VAL A 335 20.38 -4.19 12.29
CA VAL A 335 20.12 -3.04 13.16
C VAL A 335 19.70 -1.89 12.26
N THR A 336 18.41 -1.83 11.96
CA THR A 336 17.83 -0.93 10.94
C THR A 336 18.10 0.54 11.20
N CYS A 337 18.03 0.98 12.46
CA CYS A 337 18.32 2.36 12.87
C CYS A 337 19.74 2.81 12.51
N GLY A 338 20.70 1.86 12.47
CA GLY A 338 22.10 2.13 12.16
C GLY A 338 22.52 1.69 10.76
N PHE A 339 21.58 1.31 9.89
CA PHE A 339 21.84 0.72 8.57
C PHE A 339 22.95 -0.35 8.62
N ARG A 340 22.82 -1.30 9.56
CA ARG A 340 23.87 -2.27 9.89
C ARG A 340 23.40 -3.70 9.76
N LEU A 341 24.25 -4.55 9.20
CA LEU A 341 24.05 -5.98 9.03
C LEU A 341 25.10 -6.74 9.87
N LEU A 342 24.63 -7.57 10.80
CA LEU A 342 25.43 -8.57 11.49
C LEU A 342 25.34 -9.86 10.68
N LEU A 343 26.47 -10.29 10.11
CA LEU A 343 26.52 -11.46 9.24
C LEU A 343 27.34 -12.59 9.89
N PRO A 344 26.74 -13.77 10.11
CA PRO A 344 27.50 -14.96 10.51
C PRO A 344 28.53 -15.36 9.44
N GLN A 345 29.65 -15.94 9.87
CA GLN A 345 30.69 -16.43 8.96
C GLN A 345 30.32 -17.79 8.36
N TYR A 346 29.34 -17.79 7.45
CA TYR A 346 28.88 -19.00 6.79
C TYR A 346 30.00 -19.75 6.06
N SER A 347 29.94 -21.08 6.14
CA SER A 347 30.95 -21.96 5.54
C SER A 347 30.95 -21.86 4.01
N THR A 348 29.78 -21.76 3.38
CA THR A 348 29.62 -21.65 1.91
C THR A 348 28.75 -20.47 1.47
N LEU A 349 28.80 -20.12 0.17
CA LEU A 349 27.96 -19.06 -0.42
C LEU A 349 26.49 -19.47 -0.49
N GLU A 350 26.22 -20.76 -0.69
CA GLU A 350 24.88 -21.33 -0.79
C GLU A 350 24.14 -21.19 0.54
N ILE A 351 24.81 -21.46 1.67
CA ILE A 351 24.23 -21.30 3.00
C ILE A 351 23.96 -19.82 3.29
N LEU A 352 24.93 -18.94 2.97
CA LEU A 352 24.74 -17.49 3.08
C LEU A 352 23.50 -17.04 2.29
N LYS A 353 23.35 -17.50 1.04
CA LYS A 353 22.20 -17.20 0.19
C LYS A 353 20.88 -17.70 0.79
N GLU A 354 20.83 -18.95 1.22
CA GLU A 354 19.64 -19.56 1.83
C GLU A 354 19.21 -18.79 3.08
N ARG A 355 20.14 -18.55 4.01
CA ARG A 355 19.86 -17.86 5.28
C ARG A 355 19.48 -16.40 5.08
N LEU A 356 20.12 -15.72 4.13
CA LEU A 356 19.78 -14.33 3.80
C LEU A 356 18.39 -14.25 3.17
N LEU A 357 18.08 -15.09 2.18
CA LEU A 357 16.74 -15.15 1.57
C LEU A 357 15.66 -15.48 2.60
N TYR A 358 15.94 -16.39 3.53
CA TYR A 358 15.03 -16.71 4.62
C TYR A 358 14.80 -15.48 5.51
N ALA A 359 15.86 -14.79 5.94
CA ALA A 359 15.75 -13.64 6.82
C ALA A 359 14.97 -12.48 6.18
N ILE A 360 15.31 -12.09 4.94
CA ILE A 360 14.64 -10.96 4.26
C ILE A 360 13.18 -11.27 3.91
N LYS A 361 12.82 -12.55 3.79
CA LYS A 361 11.44 -12.98 3.51
C LYS A 361 10.57 -13.01 4.77
N ASN A 362 11.12 -13.49 5.89
CA ASN A 362 10.36 -13.74 7.13
C ASN A 362 10.44 -12.59 8.14
N CYS A 363 11.42 -11.70 8.05
CA CYS A 363 11.51 -10.51 8.90
C CYS A 363 10.61 -9.39 8.33
N THR A 364 9.33 -9.38 8.72
CA THR A 364 8.32 -8.47 8.17
C THR A 364 8.15 -7.16 8.95
N ALA A 365 8.58 -7.13 10.23
CA ALA A 365 8.47 -5.98 11.13
C ALA A 365 9.83 -5.58 11.73
N ILE A 366 9.98 -4.29 12.02
CA ILE A 366 11.05 -3.77 12.88
C ILE A 366 10.52 -3.92 14.31
N ASP A 367 11.32 -4.45 15.24
CA ASP A 367 10.91 -4.87 16.60
C ASP A 367 10.17 -3.80 17.44
N LEU A 368 10.10 -2.54 17.01
CA LEU A 368 9.35 -1.47 17.68
C LEU A 368 7.83 -1.45 17.39
N ASP A 369 7.34 -2.13 16.35
CA ASP A 369 5.92 -2.01 15.94
C ASP A 369 4.99 -3.04 16.59
N THR A 370 5.54 -4.04 17.30
CA THR A 370 4.73 -5.09 17.93
C THR A 370 5.27 -5.34 19.34
N PHE A 371 4.45 -5.04 20.36
CA PHE A 371 4.61 -5.71 21.65
C PHE A 371 4.42 -7.22 21.38
N VAL A 372 5.51 -7.94 21.18
CA VAL A 372 5.51 -9.40 21.19
C VAL A 372 5.27 -9.80 22.64
N VAL A 373 3.98 -9.94 22.99
CA VAL A 373 3.60 -10.70 24.17
C VAL A 373 4.20 -12.08 23.95
N HIS A 374 5.19 -12.42 24.76
CA HIS A 374 5.88 -13.70 24.73
C HIS A 374 4.90 -14.79 25.17
N ASP A 375 4.01 -15.22 24.29
CA ASP A 375 3.26 -16.44 24.48
C ASP A 375 3.52 -17.40 23.33
N GLN A 376 4.08 -18.55 23.70
CA GLN A 376 4.29 -19.77 22.92
C GLN A 376 5.54 -19.82 22.02
N MET A 377 6.70 -19.88 22.68
CA MET A 377 7.82 -20.69 22.18
C MET A 377 7.99 -21.91 23.10
N GLN A 378 7.05 -22.85 23.04
CA GLN A 378 7.31 -24.21 23.52
C GLN A 378 8.14 -24.89 22.44
N LEU A 379 9.45 -24.97 22.69
CA LEU A 379 10.36 -25.85 21.99
C LEU A 379 9.86 -27.29 22.18
N MET A 380 9.37 -27.90 21.10
CA MET A 380 9.17 -29.35 21.04
C MET A 380 10.55 -30.01 20.98
N TYR A 381 11.14 -30.22 22.17
CA TYR A 381 12.09 -31.29 22.40
C TYR A 381 11.37 -32.32 23.27
N GLU A 382 10.85 -33.37 22.65
CA GLU A 382 10.61 -34.64 23.36
C GLU A 382 11.15 -35.78 22.48
N GLU A 383 12.06 -36.52 23.12
CA GLU A 383 12.67 -37.85 22.91
C GLU A 383 12.66 -38.54 21.53
#